data_AF-A0A2K5IF90-F1
#
_entry.id   AF-A0A2K5IF90-F1
#
_cell.length_a   1.000
_cell.length_b   1.000
_cell.length_c   1.000
_cell.angle_alpha   90.00
_cell.angle_beta   90.00
_cell.angle_gamma   90.00
#
_symmetry.space_group_name_H-M   'P 1'
#
loop_
_entity.id
_entity.type
_entity.pdbx_description
1 polymer ?
#
loop_
_entity_poly.entity_id
_entity_poly.type
_entity_poly.pdbx_seq_one_letter_code
_entity_poly.pdbx_strand_id
1 'polypeptide(L)'
;MNGEEEFFDAVTEAHQKVTGMIDLDTSKNNRIGKIGERPSQENGIQKHRTSLPAPMFSRSDFSVWTILKKCVGLELSKITMPIAFNEPLSFLQRITEYMEHVYLIHRASCQPQPLERMQSVAAFAVSAVASQWERTGKPFNPLLGETYELIREDLGFRFISEQVSHHPPISAFHSEGLNHDFLFHGSIYPKLKFWGKSVEAEPRGTITLELLKHNEAYTWTNPTCCVHNVILGKLWIEQYGTVEILNHRTGHKCVLHFKPCGLFGKELHKVEGHIQDKNKKKLFVIYGKWTECLWGIDPVSYESFKKQERRGDHLRKAKLDDSSGKTDSDVADDVPVTQETVQVIPGSKLLWRINTRPPNSAQMYNFTSFTVSLNELETGMEKTLPPTDCRLRPDIRGMENGNMDLASQEKERLEEKQREARRERAREEAEWQTRWFYPGNNPYTGTPDWLYAGDYFERNFSDCPDIY
;
A
#
# COMPACT_ATOMS: atom_id res chain seq x y z
N MET A 1 27.34 30.01 -11.89
CA MET A 1 27.98 28.85 -12.53
C MET A 1 27.68 27.64 -11.68
N ASN A 2 26.76 26.82 -12.14
CA ASN A 2 26.60 25.39 -11.83
C ASN A 2 25.60 24.91 -12.88
N GLY A 3 26.12 24.63 -14.06
CA GLY A 3 25.38 23.92 -15.09
C GLY A 3 25.47 22.44 -14.76
N GLU A 4 24.34 21.82 -14.49
CA GLU A 4 24.18 20.38 -14.65
C GLU A 4 23.65 20.19 -16.06
N GLU A 5 24.54 19.81 -16.97
CA GLU A 5 24.21 19.46 -18.34
C GLU A 5 23.25 18.26 -18.35
N GLU A 6 22.08 18.46 -18.94
CA GLU A 6 21.11 17.43 -19.25
C GLU A 6 21.66 16.50 -20.34
N PHE A 7 21.91 15.24 -20.00
CA PHE A 7 22.23 14.22 -20.98
C PHE A 7 20.96 13.71 -21.65
N PHE A 8 20.93 13.80 -22.98
CA PHE A 8 19.95 13.17 -23.86
C PHE A 8 20.11 11.64 -23.80
N ASP A 9 19.09 10.92 -23.35
CA ASP A 9 19.08 9.46 -23.42
C ASP A 9 18.71 8.98 -24.82
N ALA A 10 19.63 8.20 -25.39
CA ALA A 10 19.56 7.64 -26.74
C ALA A 10 18.51 6.54 -26.86
N VAL A 11 17.73 6.62 -27.94
CA VAL A 11 16.87 5.56 -28.48
C VAL A 11 17.69 4.29 -28.69
N THR A 12 17.25 3.15 -28.13
CA THR A 12 17.73 1.84 -28.56
C THR A 12 16.59 1.09 -29.25
N GLU A 13 16.63 1.11 -30.58
CA GLU A 13 15.91 0.18 -31.46
C GLU A 13 16.32 -1.27 -31.16
N ALA A 14 15.35 -2.16 -31.01
CA ALA A 14 15.55 -3.59 -31.22
C ALA A 14 14.30 -4.19 -31.88
N HIS A 15 14.35 -4.31 -33.20
CA HIS A 15 13.40 -5.11 -33.98
C HIS A 15 13.61 -6.61 -33.71
N GLN A 16 12.52 -7.32 -33.39
CA GLN A 16 12.36 -8.72 -33.76
C GLN A 16 10.96 -8.94 -34.32
N LYS A 17 10.89 -9.14 -35.64
CA LYS A 17 9.71 -9.63 -36.35
C LYS A 17 9.47 -11.08 -35.94
N VAL A 18 8.31 -11.36 -35.36
CA VAL A 18 7.72 -12.70 -35.33
C VAL A 18 6.42 -12.64 -36.11
N THR A 19 6.44 -13.17 -37.33
CA THR A 19 5.26 -13.43 -38.15
C THR A 19 4.51 -14.63 -37.59
N GLY A 20 3.31 -14.40 -37.06
CA GLY A 20 2.32 -15.43 -36.75
C GLY A 20 1.00 -15.08 -37.45
N MET A 21 0.50 -15.99 -38.27
CA MET A 21 -0.75 -15.84 -39.04
C MET A 21 -1.96 -15.70 -38.10
N ILE A 22 -2.81 -14.73 -38.38
CA ILE A 22 -4.11 -14.52 -37.72
C ILE A 22 -5.15 -15.32 -38.51
N ASP A 23 -5.73 -16.33 -37.90
CA ASP A 23 -7.01 -16.90 -38.35
C ASP A 23 -8.14 -16.15 -37.64
N LEU A 24 -8.93 -15.41 -38.42
CA LEU A 24 -10.19 -14.84 -37.98
C LEU A 24 -11.25 -15.95 -37.99
N ASP A 25 -11.78 -16.32 -36.83
CA ASP A 25 -13.04 -17.05 -36.76
C ASP A 25 -14.15 -16.15 -36.21
N THR A 26 -14.90 -15.59 -37.15
CA THR A 26 -16.17 -14.90 -36.94
C THR A 26 -17.28 -15.92 -36.70
N SER A 27 -17.74 -16.06 -35.45
CA SER A 27 -19.11 -16.55 -35.21
C SER A 27 -19.83 -15.71 -34.16
N LYS A 28 -20.89 -15.05 -34.66
CA LYS A 28 -21.87 -14.26 -33.92
C LYS A 28 -22.69 -15.16 -33.01
N ASN A 29 -23.01 -14.68 -31.81
CA ASN A 29 -24.28 -15.01 -31.16
C ASN A 29 -24.92 -13.75 -30.59
N ASN A 30 -25.89 -13.24 -31.35
CA ASN A 30 -26.81 -12.18 -30.96
C ASN A 30 -27.66 -12.64 -29.77
N ARG A 31 -27.56 -11.92 -28.64
CA ARG A 31 -28.68 -11.79 -27.69
C ARG A 31 -28.84 -10.32 -27.32
N ILE A 32 -29.90 -9.73 -27.89
CA ILE A 32 -30.40 -8.41 -27.53
C ILE A 32 -31.01 -8.53 -26.14
N GLY A 33 -30.26 -8.09 -25.12
CA GLY A 33 -30.76 -7.89 -23.75
C GLY A 33 -31.24 -6.45 -23.60
N LYS A 34 -32.46 -6.28 -23.08
CA LYS A 34 -33.12 -4.99 -22.86
C LYS A 34 -32.30 -4.08 -21.93
N ILE A 35 -32.31 -2.80 -22.26
CA ILE A 35 -31.75 -1.69 -21.49
C ILE A 35 -32.49 -1.59 -20.14
N GLY A 36 -31.76 -1.59 -19.03
CA GLY A 36 -32.23 -0.98 -17.78
C GLY A 36 -32.29 -1.82 -16.49
N GLU A 37 -31.57 -2.94 -16.34
CA GLU A 37 -31.54 -3.67 -15.06
C GLU A 37 -30.16 -3.58 -14.39
N ARG A 38 -30.14 -2.98 -13.19
CA ARG A 38 -29.00 -3.05 -12.25
C ARG A 38 -28.77 -4.54 -11.90
N PRO A 39 -27.53 -5.02 -11.81
CA PRO A 39 -27.27 -6.38 -11.36
C PRO A 39 -27.89 -6.59 -9.97
N SER A 40 -28.47 -7.77 -9.78
CA SER A 40 -29.24 -8.17 -8.60
C SER A 40 -28.44 -7.99 -7.31
N GLN A 41 -28.86 -7.02 -6.48
CA GLN A 41 -28.38 -6.82 -5.12
C GLN A 41 -29.13 -7.77 -4.18
N GLU A 42 -28.50 -8.86 -3.73
CA GLU A 42 -28.98 -9.54 -2.53
C GLU A 42 -28.59 -8.70 -1.32
N ASN A 43 -29.59 -8.19 -0.59
CA ASN A 43 -29.45 -7.45 0.67
C ASN A 43 -28.73 -6.08 0.63
N GLY A 44 -28.55 -5.47 -0.54
CA GLY A 44 -27.95 -4.13 -0.67
C GLY A 44 -26.45 -4.05 -0.36
N ILE A 45 -25.77 -5.18 -0.19
CA ILE A 45 -24.31 -5.23 -0.04
C ILE A 45 -23.70 -5.39 -1.43
N GLN A 46 -22.93 -4.39 -1.88
CA GLN A 46 -22.17 -4.49 -3.12
C GLN A 46 -21.11 -5.58 -2.98
N LYS A 47 -21.15 -6.57 -3.86
CA LYS A 47 -20.21 -7.69 -3.86
C LYS A 47 -19.02 -7.36 -4.75
N HIS A 48 -17.86 -7.16 -4.14
CA HIS A 48 -16.61 -6.92 -4.86
C HIS A 48 -16.01 -8.19 -5.46
N ARG A 49 -15.22 -8.07 -6.53
CA ARG A 49 -14.49 -9.21 -7.10
C ARG A 49 -13.54 -9.84 -6.07
N THR A 50 -13.45 -11.16 -6.13
CA THR A 50 -12.58 -11.98 -5.27
C THR A 50 -11.37 -12.56 -6.02
N SER A 51 -11.27 -12.31 -7.32
CA SER A 51 -10.17 -12.74 -8.17
C SER A 51 -9.86 -11.73 -9.26
N LEU A 52 -8.61 -11.73 -9.73
CA LEU A 52 -8.19 -11.01 -10.93
C LEU A 52 -8.65 -11.75 -12.21
N PRO A 53 -8.78 -11.06 -13.35
CA PRO A 53 -9.17 -11.67 -14.63
C PRO A 53 -8.13 -12.67 -15.16
N ALA A 54 -6.86 -12.48 -14.84
CA ALA A 54 -5.76 -13.36 -15.20
C ALA A 54 -4.82 -13.60 -14.01
N PRO A 55 -4.14 -14.76 -13.94
CA PRO A 55 -3.09 -15.00 -12.96
C PRO A 55 -1.86 -14.13 -13.25
N MET A 56 -1.03 -13.93 -12.23
CA MET A 56 0.25 -13.24 -12.36
C MET A 56 1.22 -14.02 -13.26
N PHE A 57 2.06 -13.28 -13.98
CA PHE A 57 3.14 -13.86 -14.76
C PHE A 57 4.25 -14.43 -13.89
N SER A 58 4.87 -15.52 -14.36
CA SER A 58 6.09 -16.01 -13.75
C SER A 58 7.21 -14.98 -13.92
N ARG A 59 7.88 -14.65 -12.82
CA ARG A 59 9.05 -13.77 -12.81
C ARG A 59 10.36 -14.52 -13.06
N SER A 60 10.31 -15.83 -13.30
CA SER A 60 11.48 -16.71 -13.45
C SER A 60 12.43 -16.28 -14.56
N ASP A 61 11.91 -15.61 -15.59
CA ASP A 61 12.65 -15.36 -16.82
C ASP A 61 13.32 -13.97 -16.83
N PHE A 62 13.13 -13.17 -15.76
CA PHE A 62 13.63 -11.80 -15.68
C PHE A 62 14.56 -11.59 -14.49
N SER A 63 15.77 -11.06 -14.74
CA SER A 63 16.73 -10.68 -13.70
C SER A 63 16.66 -9.18 -13.39
N VAL A 64 16.35 -8.84 -12.14
CA VAL A 64 16.38 -7.46 -11.62
C VAL A 64 17.78 -6.84 -11.74
N TRP A 65 18.84 -7.66 -11.67
CA TRP A 65 20.22 -7.20 -11.79
C TRP A 65 20.54 -6.58 -13.15
N THR A 66 19.98 -7.11 -14.24
CA THR A 66 20.19 -6.57 -15.59
C THR A 66 19.70 -5.12 -15.69
N ILE A 67 18.68 -4.75 -14.89
CA ILE A 67 18.16 -3.39 -14.78
C ILE A 67 19.04 -2.58 -13.82
N LEU A 68 19.29 -3.08 -12.60
CA LEU A 68 20.08 -2.37 -11.59
C LEU A 68 21.50 -2.04 -12.03
N LYS A 69 22.11 -2.88 -12.89
CA LYS A 69 23.41 -2.59 -13.51
C LYS A 69 23.37 -1.31 -14.35
N LYS A 70 22.25 -1.02 -15.01
CA LYS A 70 22.03 0.25 -15.74
C LYS A 70 21.75 1.43 -14.77
N CYS A 71 21.41 1.15 -13.51
CA CYS A 71 21.07 2.15 -12.50
C CYS A 71 22.27 2.67 -11.69
N VAL A 72 23.49 2.15 -11.87
CA VAL A 72 24.65 2.55 -11.07
C VAL A 72 25.00 4.02 -11.37
N GLY A 73 24.72 4.92 -10.42
CA GLY A 73 24.99 6.36 -10.52
C GLY A 73 23.77 7.24 -10.89
N LEU A 74 22.59 6.65 -11.12
CA LEU A 74 21.34 7.38 -11.45
C LEU A 74 20.30 7.28 -10.32
N GLU A 75 19.36 8.22 -10.27
CA GLU A 75 18.16 8.08 -9.43
C GLU A 75 17.27 6.95 -9.97
N LEU A 76 16.97 5.94 -9.14
CA LEU A 76 16.16 4.77 -9.52
C LEU A 76 14.75 5.12 -10.04
N SER A 77 14.20 6.28 -9.67
CA SER A 77 12.90 6.78 -10.14
C SER A 77 12.90 7.14 -11.63
N LYS A 78 14.06 7.43 -12.21
CA LYS A 78 14.22 7.84 -13.62
C LYS A 78 14.32 6.66 -14.60
N ILE A 79 14.26 5.42 -14.10
CA ILE A 79 14.48 4.22 -14.90
C ILE A 79 13.16 3.46 -15.07
N THR A 80 12.77 3.24 -16.32
CA THR A 80 11.58 2.46 -16.67
C THR A 80 11.83 0.99 -16.31
N MET A 81 11.18 0.54 -15.24
CA MET A 81 11.20 -0.87 -14.85
C MET A 81 10.44 -1.70 -15.89
N PRO A 82 10.97 -2.86 -16.32
CA PRO A 82 10.20 -3.79 -17.14
C PRO A 82 8.91 -4.19 -16.45
N ILE A 83 7.83 -4.27 -17.23
CA ILE A 83 6.48 -4.49 -16.73
C ILE A 83 6.32 -5.82 -15.97
N ALA A 84 7.19 -6.82 -16.22
CA ALA A 84 7.20 -8.08 -15.49
C ALA A 84 7.48 -7.92 -13.98
N PHE A 85 8.15 -6.84 -13.57
CA PHE A 85 8.39 -6.51 -12.16
C PHE A 85 7.26 -5.71 -11.53
N ASN A 86 6.31 -5.24 -12.34
CA ASN A 86 5.16 -4.55 -11.84
C ASN A 86 4.16 -5.53 -11.20
N GLU A 87 3.17 -4.93 -10.56
CA GLU A 87 1.89 -5.52 -10.22
C GLU A 87 0.81 -4.61 -10.83
N PRO A 88 -0.40 -5.12 -11.11
CA PRO A 88 -1.44 -4.37 -11.81
C PRO A 88 -2.17 -3.36 -10.91
N LEU A 89 -1.40 -2.48 -10.24
CA LEU A 89 -1.92 -1.37 -9.45
C LEU A 89 -1.06 -0.12 -9.65
N SER A 90 -1.71 1.04 -9.64
CA SER A 90 -1.05 2.32 -9.48
C SER A 90 -0.53 2.48 -8.05
N PHE A 91 0.51 3.29 -7.85
CA PHE A 91 0.93 3.65 -6.49
C PHE A 91 -0.17 4.36 -5.70
N LEU A 92 -1.09 5.06 -6.38
CA LEU A 92 -2.27 5.68 -5.76
C LEU A 92 -3.19 4.63 -5.10
N GLN A 93 -3.38 3.49 -5.78
CA GLN A 93 -4.11 2.34 -5.23
C GLN A 93 -3.34 1.68 -4.08
N ARG A 94 -2.00 1.55 -4.20
CA ARG A 94 -1.15 1.03 -3.13
C ARG A 94 -1.25 1.85 -1.84
N ILE A 95 -1.34 3.17 -1.93
CA ILE A 95 -1.56 4.05 -0.77
C ILE A 95 -2.96 3.84 -0.17
N THR A 96 -3.97 3.58 -1.01
CA THR A 96 -5.35 3.35 -0.54
C THR A 96 -5.47 2.12 0.36
N GLU A 97 -4.55 1.14 0.24
CA GLU A 97 -4.47 -0.01 1.14
C GLU A 97 -4.27 0.37 2.62
N TYR A 98 -3.84 1.61 2.93
CA TYR A 98 -3.85 2.13 4.30
C TYR A 98 -5.23 2.02 4.96
N MET A 99 -6.30 2.06 4.16
CA MET A 99 -7.68 2.02 4.62
C MET A 99 -8.24 0.60 4.81
N GLU A 100 -7.48 -0.48 4.55
CA GLU A 100 -7.98 -1.86 4.68
C GLU A 100 -8.57 -2.15 6.07
N HIS A 101 -7.99 -1.55 7.11
CA HIS A 101 -8.41 -1.74 8.51
C HIS A 101 -9.01 -0.47 9.13
N VAL A 102 -9.75 0.32 8.34
CA VAL A 102 -10.42 1.57 8.76
C VAL A 102 -11.32 1.41 9.99
N TYR A 103 -11.83 0.20 10.28
CA TYR A 103 -12.58 -0.09 11.51
C TYR A 103 -11.81 0.28 12.79
N LEU A 104 -10.47 0.30 12.75
CA LEU A 104 -9.63 0.74 13.86
C LEU A 104 -9.77 2.25 14.13
N ILE A 105 -9.98 3.06 13.09
CA ILE A 105 -10.28 4.48 13.20
C ILE A 105 -11.68 4.67 13.80
N HIS A 106 -12.69 3.98 13.27
CA HIS A 106 -14.05 4.02 13.83
C HIS A 106 -14.05 3.60 15.31
N ARG A 107 -13.32 2.53 15.65
CA ARG A 107 -13.13 2.08 17.03
C ARG A 107 -12.49 3.16 17.89
N ALA A 108 -11.47 3.86 17.38
CA ALA A 108 -10.82 4.98 18.07
C ALA A 108 -11.83 6.12 18.32
N SER A 109 -12.60 6.52 17.31
CA SER A 109 -13.61 7.59 17.44
C SER A 109 -14.67 7.26 18.51
N CYS A 110 -14.95 5.98 18.75
CA CYS A 110 -15.86 5.53 19.80
C CYS A 110 -15.25 5.47 21.21
N GLN A 111 -13.92 5.52 21.39
CA GLN A 111 -13.32 5.40 22.72
C GLN A 111 -13.39 6.71 23.51
N PRO A 112 -13.85 6.68 24.78
CA PRO A 112 -13.90 7.87 25.63
C PRO A 112 -12.52 8.30 26.11
N GLN A 113 -11.61 7.35 26.37
CA GLN A 113 -10.30 7.66 26.96
C GLN A 113 -9.22 7.89 25.89
N PRO A 114 -8.40 8.97 26.00
CA PRO A 114 -7.32 9.24 25.06
C PRO A 114 -6.32 8.08 24.89
N LEU A 115 -6.05 7.33 25.97
CA LEU A 115 -5.16 6.17 25.93
C LEU A 115 -5.70 5.06 25.03
N GLU A 116 -7.00 4.75 25.12
CA GLU A 116 -7.66 3.73 24.31
C GLU A 116 -7.80 4.16 22.85
N ARG A 117 -8.01 5.47 22.61
CA ARG A 117 -7.90 6.06 21.27
C ARG A 117 -6.52 5.83 20.69
N MET A 118 -5.47 6.20 21.42
CA MET A 118 -4.08 6.02 20.98
C MET A 118 -3.72 4.55 20.73
N GLN A 119 -4.25 3.60 21.50
CA GLN A 119 -4.10 2.16 21.22
C GLN A 119 -4.68 1.79 19.84
N SER A 120 -5.86 2.32 19.50
CA SER A 120 -6.51 2.05 18.21
C SER A 120 -5.81 2.77 17.05
N VAL A 121 -5.35 4.01 17.24
CA VAL A 121 -4.54 4.72 16.24
C VAL A 121 -3.19 4.04 15.99
N ALA A 122 -2.52 3.57 17.04
CA ALA A 122 -1.28 2.80 16.91
C ALA A 122 -1.51 1.47 16.15
N ALA A 123 -2.61 0.77 16.45
CA ALA A 123 -2.99 -0.42 15.71
C ALA A 123 -3.26 -0.11 14.24
N PHE A 124 -3.96 1.00 13.95
CA PHE A 124 -4.24 1.45 12.59
C PHE A 124 -2.95 1.74 11.82
N ALA A 125 -2.04 2.53 12.40
CA ALA A 125 -0.76 2.89 11.77
C ALA A 125 0.08 1.67 11.38
N VAL A 126 0.10 0.61 12.21
CA VAL A 126 0.80 -0.65 11.85
C VAL A 126 0.02 -1.45 10.82
N SER A 127 -1.31 -1.53 10.95
CA SER A 127 -2.16 -2.27 10.00
C SER A 127 -2.13 -1.68 8.58
N ALA A 128 -1.98 -0.37 8.45
CA ALA A 128 -1.92 0.35 7.18
C ALA A 128 -0.75 -0.12 6.30
N VAL A 129 0.33 -0.60 6.91
CA VAL A 129 1.52 -1.09 6.19
C VAL A 129 1.63 -2.62 6.22
N ALA A 130 0.61 -3.34 6.67
CA ALA A 130 0.68 -4.80 6.84
C ALA A 130 0.60 -5.60 5.52
N SER A 131 -0.13 -5.10 4.53
CA SER A 131 -0.39 -5.81 3.26
C SER A 131 0.88 -6.03 2.40
N GLN A 132 1.99 -5.40 2.76
CA GLN A 132 3.23 -5.36 1.96
C GLN A 132 4.01 -6.67 1.97
N TRP A 133 3.78 -7.55 2.95
CA TRP A 133 4.50 -8.83 3.05
C TRP A 133 4.35 -9.66 1.77
N GLU A 134 5.41 -10.25 1.22
CA GLU A 134 5.42 -11.00 -0.06
C GLU A 134 5.00 -10.23 -1.33
N ARG A 135 4.59 -8.95 -1.22
CA ARG A 135 4.18 -8.11 -2.34
C ARG A 135 5.37 -7.38 -2.96
N THR A 136 6.26 -8.17 -3.54
CA THR A 136 7.52 -7.72 -4.17
C THR A 136 7.33 -7.05 -5.54
N GLY A 137 6.09 -6.97 -6.04
CA GLY A 137 5.79 -6.21 -7.25
C GLY A 137 5.88 -4.71 -7.02
N LYS A 138 6.45 -4.00 -7.99
CA LYS A 138 6.46 -2.54 -7.99
C LYS A 138 5.09 -2.05 -8.51
N PRO A 139 4.34 -1.21 -7.78
CA PRO A 139 3.17 -0.57 -8.38
C PRO A 139 3.60 0.33 -9.56
N PHE A 140 2.70 0.57 -10.50
CA PHE A 140 2.94 1.53 -11.57
C PHE A 140 3.19 2.92 -10.98
N ASN A 141 4.17 3.62 -11.54
CA ASN A 141 4.41 5.01 -11.18
C ASN A 141 3.24 5.83 -11.75
N PRO A 142 2.47 6.56 -10.92
CA PRO A 142 1.34 7.34 -11.42
C PRO A 142 1.82 8.43 -12.39
N LEU A 143 1.02 8.72 -13.40
CA LEU A 143 1.26 9.89 -14.26
C LEU A 143 0.93 11.17 -13.48
N LEU A 144 1.57 12.30 -13.81
CA LEU A 144 1.25 13.61 -13.23
C LEU A 144 -0.23 13.94 -13.52
N GLY A 145 -1.00 14.27 -12.48
CA GLY A 145 -2.45 14.49 -12.59
C GLY A 145 -3.30 13.21 -12.61
N GLU A 146 -2.69 12.03 -12.54
CA GLU A 146 -3.42 10.78 -12.30
C GLU A 146 -4.16 10.85 -10.97
N THR A 147 -5.40 10.36 -10.95
CA THR A 147 -6.25 10.32 -9.76
C THR A 147 -6.67 8.89 -9.45
N TYR A 148 -7.10 8.65 -8.21
CA TYR A 148 -7.80 7.43 -7.86
C TYR A 148 -8.83 7.71 -6.76
N GLU A 149 -10.08 7.28 -6.97
CA GLU A 149 -11.09 7.29 -5.92
C GLU A 149 -11.47 5.91 -5.41
N LEU A 150 -11.92 5.83 -4.16
CA LEU A 150 -12.55 4.65 -3.60
C LEU A 150 -13.64 5.07 -2.60
N ILE A 151 -14.86 4.57 -2.81
CA ILE A 151 -15.97 4.68 -1.87
C ILE A 151 -16.28 3.27 -1.38
N ARG A 152 -16.26 3.06 -0.06
CA ARG A 152 -16.60 1.80 0.60
C ARG A 152 -17.67 2.07 1.63
N GLU A 153 -18.92 2.05 1.20
CA GLU A 153 -20.09 2.26 2.08
C GLU A 153 -20.13 1.20 3.18
N ASP A 154 -19.77 -0.05 2.86
CA ASP A 154 -19.69 -1.17 3.80
C ASP A 154 -18.61 -0.98 4.88
N LEU A 155 -17.55 -0.23 4.57
CA LEU A 155 -16.48 0.11 5.50
C LEU A 155 -16.59 1.53 6.07
N GLY A 156 -17.55 2.34 5.62
CA GLY A 156 -17.84 3.67 6.16
C GLY A 156 -16.88 4.78 5.76
N PHE A 157 -16.22 4.73 4.59
CA PHE A 157 -15.33 5.82 4.14
C PHE A 157 -15.41 6.11 2.63
N ARG A 158 -14.96 7.32 2.26
CA ARG A 158 -14.55 7.66 0.89
C ARG A 158 -13.11 8.16 0.87
N PHE A 159 -12.44 8.01 -0.26
CA PHE A 159 -11.03 8.27 -0.46
C PHE A 159 -10.79 8.86 -1.84
N ILE A 160 -9.88 9.83 -1.94
CA ILE A 160 -9.35 10.39 -3.17
C ILE A 160 -7.83 10.54 -3.05
N SER A 161 -7.10 10.24 -4.11
CA SER A 161 -5.69 10.60 -4.26
C SER A 161 -5.39 11.17 -5.63
N GLU A 162 -4.33 11.99 -5.70
CA GLU A 162 -3.81 12.60 -6.91
C GLU A 162 -2.28 12.53 -6.93
N GLN A 163 -1.71 12.27 -8.09
CA GLN A 163 -0.28 12.46 -8.32
C GLN A 163 0.02 13.94 -8.54
N VAL A 164 0.35 14.62 -7.45
CA VAL A 164 0.53 16.08 -7.41
C VAL A 164 1.89 16.55 -7.93
N SER A 165 2.88 15.66 -7.98
CA SER A 165 4.18 15.95 -8.58
C SER A 165 4.84 14.69 -9.14
N HIS A 166 5.65 14.83 -10.18
CA HIS A 166 6.42 13.72 -10.78
C HIS A 166 7.93 13.81 -10.50
N HIS A 167 8.45 15.02 -10.24
CA HIS A 167 9.86 15.25 -9.91
C HIS A 167 9.98 16.24 -8.75
N PRO A 168 10.09 15.76 -7.49
CA PRO A 168 10.01 14.36 -7.07
C PRO A 168 8.60 13.76 -7.20
N PRO A 169 8.43 12.42 -7.27
CA PRO A 169 7.12 11.79 -7.35
C PRO A 169 6.40 11.89 -6.00
N ILE A 170 5.36 12.73 -5.92
CA ILE A 170 4.54 12.93 -4.73
C ILE A 170 3.10 12.53 -5.05
N SER A 171 2.54 11.64 -4.24
CA SER A 171 1.12 11.29 -4.27
C SER A 171 0.44 11.85 -3.03
N ALA A 172 -0.56 12.71 -3.20
CA ALA A 172 -1.38 13.23 -2.11
C ALA A 172 -2.65 12.40 -1.98
N PHE A 173 -3.18 12.25 -0.77
CA PHE A 173 -4.42 11.56 -0.52
C PHE A 173 -5.26 12.21 0.58
N HIS A 174 -6.57 12.01 0.50
CA HIS A 174 -7.54 12.45 1.47
C HIS A 174 -8.65 11.42 1.60
N SER A 175 -9.06 11.14 2.83
CA SER A 175 -10.15 10.25 3.16
C SER A 175 -10.96 10.79 4.30
N GLU A 176 -12.27 10.57 4.23
CA GLU A 176 -13.21 10.98 5.25
C GLU A 176 -14.17 9.82 5.57
N GLY A 177 -14.51 9.71 6.84
CA GLY A 177 -15.57 8.81 7.28
C GLY A 177 -16.93 9.30 6.76
N LEU A 178 -17.75 8.39 6.22
CA LEU A 178 -19.08 8.73 5.71
C LEU A 178 -20.02 9.25 6.80
N ASN A 179 -19.72 8.95 8.07
CA ASN A 179 -20.43 9.48 9.24
C ASN A 179 -19.77 10.73 9.84
N HIS A 180 -18.83 11.35 9.13
CA HIS A 180 -18.07 12.52 9.57
C HIS A 180 -17.37 12.31 10.93
N ASP A 181 -16.86 11.11 11.19
CA ASP A 181 -16.21 10.76 12.44
C ASP A 181 -14.68 10.91 12.40
N PHE A 182 -14.07 10.90 11.20
CA PHE A 182 -12.65 11.13 11.01
C PHE A 182 -12.29 11.80 9.67
N LEU A 183 -11.11 12.42 9.62
CA LEU A 183 -10.37 12.75 8.39
C LEU A 183 -9.00 12.07 8.43
N PHE A 184 -8.57 11.48 7.32
CA PHE A 184 -7.27 10.82 7.18
C PHE A 184 -6.61 11.27 5.89
N HIS A 185 -5.45 11.93 5.99
CA HIS A 185 -4.79 12.54 4.84
C HIS A 185 -3.28 12.58 4.99
N GLY A 186 -2.61 12.88 3.88
CA GLY A 186 -1.18 13.10 3.83
C GLY A 186 -0.67 13.07 2.40
N SER A 187 0.64 13.19 2.26
CA SER A 187 1.34 13.10 0.99
C SER A 187 2.54 12.17 1.13
N ILE A 188 2.82 11.35 0.11
CA ILE A 188 3.90 10.36 0.13
C ILE A 188 4.85 10.60 -1.03
N TYR A 189 6.13 10.79 -0.68
CA TYR A 189 7.27 10.72 -1.59
C TYR A 189 8.14 9.51 -1.23
N PRO A 190 8.08 8.41 -2.01
CA PRO A 190 8.90 7.23 -1.76
C PRO A 190 10.34 7.46 -2.27
N LYS A 191 11.23 7.93 -1.38
CA LYS A 191 12.64 8.14 -1.74
C LYS A 191 13.38 6.81 -1.79
N LEU A 192 13.89 6.44 -2.96
CA LEU A 192 14.60 5.20 -3.19
C LEU A 192 16.12 5.32 -2.94
N LYS A 193 16.72 4.32 -2.29
CA LYS A 193 18.18 4.17 -2.11
C LYS A 193 18.60 2.74 -2.40
N PHE A 194 19.68 2.56 -3.17
CA PHE A 194 20.24 1.25 -3.48
C PHE A 194 21.46 0.95 -2.61
N TRP A 195 21.45 -0.19 -1.94
CA TRP A 195 22.51 -0.64 -1.01
C TRP A 195 23.20 -1.91 -1.51
N GLY A 196 23.43 -2.02 -2.81
CA GLY A 196 24.05 -3.19 -3.43
C GLY A 196 23.11 -4.38 -3.52
N LYS A 197 22.73 -5.02 -2.41
CA LYS A 197 21.85 -6.21 -2.44
C LYS A 197 20.39 -5.91 -2.13
N SER A 198 20.09 -4.67 -1.73
CA SER A 198 18.75 -4.26 -1.31
C SER A 198 18.41 -2.87 -1.84
N VAL A 199 17.11 -2.61 -2.00
CA VAL A 199 16.56 -1.28 -2.30
C VAL A 199 15.71 -0.85 -1.12
N GLU A 200 16.02 0.31 -0.55
CA GLU A 200 15.22 0.96 0.48
C GLU A 200 14.30 2.00 -0.14
N ALA A 201 13.04 1.98 0.26
CA ALA A 201 12.05 3.02 0.00
C ALA A 201 11.70 3.69 1.33
N GLU A 202 12.12 4.95 1.47
CA GLU A 202 11.80 5.82 2.60
C GLU A 202 10.53 6.61 2.26
N PRO A 203 9.34 6.27 2.80
CA PRO A 203 8.10 6.98 2.51
C PRO A 203 8.07 8.32 3.24
N ARG A 204 8.51 9.38 2.56
CA ARG A 204 8.55 10.73 3.14
C ARG A 204 7.19 11.40 3.08
N GLY A 205 6.83 12.05 4.17
CA GLY A 205 5.63 12.85 4.30
C GLY A 205 4.90 12.56 5.60
N THR A 206 4.11 13.53 6.05
CA THR A 206 3.35 13.44 7.29
C THR A 206 2.01 12.78 7.01
N ILE A 207 1.70 11.75 7.77
CA ILE A 207 0.36 11.17 7.83
C ILE A 207 -0.39 11.86 8.95
N THR A 208 -1.63 12.28 8.67
CA THR A 208 -2.51 12.96 9.62
C THR A 208 -3.83 12.23 9.75
N LEU A 209 -4.23 11.93 10.98
CA LEU A 209 -5.55 11.42 11.32
C LEU A 209 -6.22 12.39 12.30
N GLU A 210 -7.40 12.88 11.95
CA GLU A 210 -8.22 13.73 12.80
C GLU A 210 -9.43 12.93 13.28
N LEU A 211 -9.65 12.87 14.60
CA LEU A 211 -10.86 12.30 15.18
C LEU A 211 -11.79 13.45 15.55
N LEU A 212 -12.74 13.73 14.64
CA LEU A 212 -13.52 14.97 14.64
C LEU A 212 -14.36 15.14 15.92
N LYS A 213 -14.97 14.05 16.41
CA LYS A 213 -15.76 14.02 17.65
C LYS A 213 -14.96 14.46 18.89
N HIS A 214 -13.65 14.23 18.89
CA HIS A 214 -12.78 14.53 20.03
C HIS A 214 -11.97 15.82 19.84
N ASN A 215 -12.02 16.42 18.65
CA ASN A 215 -11.19 17.56 18.28
C ASN A 215 -9.69 17.28 18.55
N GLU A 216 -9.25 16.09 18.13
CA GLU A 216 -7.88 15.58 18.27
C GLU A 216 -7.30 15.26 16.91
N ALA A 217 -6.01 15.54 16.74
CA ALA A 217 -5.26 15.13 15.56
C ALA A 217 -4.03 14.34 15.97
N TYR A 218 -3.70 13.36 15.14
CA TYR A 218 -2.58 12.46 15.30
C TYR A 218 -1.69 12.55 14.08
N THR A 219 -0.39 12.72 14.27
CA THR A 219 0.55 12.72 13.14
C THR A 219 1.67 11.73 13.35
N TRP A 220 2.10 11.09 12.26
CA TRP A 220 3.27 10.21 12.23
C TRP A 220 3.89 10.16 10.82
N THR A 221 5.01 9.45 10.69
CA THR A 221 5.62 9.07 9.41
C THR A 221 5.69 7.55 9.35
N ASN A 222 5.56 6.98 8.15
CA ASN A 222 5.61 5.53 7.96
C ASN A 222 7.04 4.97 8.10
N PRO A 223 7.20 3.67 8.43
CA PRO A 223 8.51 3.04 8.52
C PRO A 223 9.15 2.91 7.13
N THR A 224 10.47 2.75 7.09
CA THR A 224 11.20 2.45 5.86
C THR A 224 10.86 1.04 5.41
N CYS A 225 10.61 0.87 4.10
CA CYS A 225 10.45 -0.42 3.46
C CYS A 225 11.76 -0.80 2.76
N CYS A 226 12.18 -2.06 2.88
CA CYS A 226 13.38 -2.57 2.25
C CYS A 226 13.06 -3.85 1.47
N VAL A 227 13.41 -3.85 0.18
CA VAL A 227 13.34 -5.04 -0.68
C VAL A 227 14.74 -5.63 -0.74
N HIS A 228 14.89 -6.83 -0.22
CA HIS A 228 16.16 -7.55 -0.17
C HIS A 228 16.33 -8.49 -1.36
N ASN A 229 17.58 -8.90 -1.60
CA ASN A 229 17.98 -9.84 -2.65
C ASN A 229 17.62 -9.36 -4.07
N VAL A 230 17.68 -8.06 -4.32
CA VAL A 230 17.34 -7.47 -5.64
C VAL A 230 18.33 -7.83 -6.74
N ILE A 231 19.46 -8.47 -6.42
CA ILE A 231 20.44 -8.97 -7.40
C ILE A 231 20.30 -10.49 -7.59
N LEU A 232 20.33 -11.23 -6.48
CA LEU A 232 20.41 -12.68 -6.47
C LEU A 232 19.70 -13.24 -5.23
N GLY A 233 18.88 -14.26 -5.45
CA GLY A 233 18.08 -14.92 -4.42
C GLY A 233 16.59 -14.56 -4.49
N LYS A 234 15.81 -15.12 -3.57
CA LYS A 234 14.38 -14.82 -3.47
C LYS A 234 14.19 -13.42 -2.89
N LEU A 235 13.45 -12.57 -3.60
CA LEU A 235 13.04 -11.25 -3.12
C LEU A 235 12.19 -11.40 -1.85
N TRP A 236 12.44 -10.57 -0.86
CA TRP A 236 11.60 -10.46 0.33
C TRP A 236 11.58 -9.03 0.85
N ILE A 237 10.51 -8.69 1.56
CA ILE A 237 10.26 -7.34 2.05
C ILE A 237 10.45 -7.31 3.56
N GLU A 238 11.06 -6.23 4.02
CA GLU A 238 11.18 -5.88 5.41
C GLU A 238 10.68 -4.45 5.63
N GLN A 239 10.16 -4.20 6.83
CA GLN A 239 9.90 -2.83 7.29
C GLN A 239 10.60 -2.61 8.63
N TYR A 240 11.30 -1.49 8.74
CA TYR A 240 12.02 -1.13 9.95
C TYR A 240 12.04 0.39 10.17
N GLY A 241 12.39 0.80 11.39
CA GLY A 241 12.48 2.20 11.78
C GLY A 241 11.67 2.50 13.03
N THR A 242 11.62 3.78 13.40
CA THR A 242 10.82 4.24 14.54
C THR A 242 9.67 5.10 14.03
N VAL A 243 8.45 4.70 14.36
CA VAL A 243 7.22 5.46 14.09
C VAL A 243 6.81 6.13 15.40
N GLU A 244 6.68 7.46 15.36
CA GLU A 244 6.19 8.24 16.48
C GLU A 244 4.83 8.85 16.15
N ILE A 245 3.80 8.47 16.90
CA ILE A 245 2.44 8.98 16.75
C ILE A 245 2.20 9.99 17.87
N LEU A 246 1.99 11.25 17.52
CA LEU A 246 1.74 12.32 18.46
C LEU A 246 0.28 12.75 18.40
N ASN A 247 -0.43 12.74 19.54
CA ASN A 247 -1.72 13.39 19.68
C ASN A 247 -1.51 14.86 20.08
N HIS A 248 -1.86 15.78 19.19
CA HIS A 248 -1.60 17.21 19.34
C HIS A 248 -2.49 17.91 20.38
N ARG A 249 -3.63 17.30 20.74
CA ARG A 249 -4.55 17.85 21.75
C ARG A 249 -4.12 17.49 23.17
N THR A 250 -3.76 16.24 23.39
CA THR A 250 -3.51 15.69 24.74
C THR A 250 -2.04 15.55 25.08
N GLY A 251 -1.15 15.58 24.08
CA GLY A 251 0.28 15.37 24.25
C GLY A 251 0.67 13.91 24.50
N HIS A 252 -0.27 12.96 24.39
CA HIS A 252 0.07 11.54 24.38
C HIS A 252 0.93 11.23 23.15
N LYS A 253 1.92 10.38 23.34
CA LYS A 253 2.82 9.92 22.28
C LYS A 253 2.90 8.40 22.29
N CYS A 254 2.74 7.77 21.14
CA CYS A 254 3.09 6.37 20.93
C CYS A 254 4.42 6.29 20.18
N VAL A 255 5.33 5.44 20.65
CA VAL A 255 6.59 5.14 19.97
C VAL A 255 6.58 3.67 19.61
N LEU A 256 6.69 3.36 18.32
CA LEU A 256 6.71 2.01 17.78
C LEU A 256 8.04 1.77 17.07
N HIS A 257 8.74 0.71 17.45
CA HIS A 257 9.98 0.29 16.81
C HIS A 257 9.72 -0.92 15.94
N PHE A 258 9.74 -0.72 14.63
CA PHE A 258 9.79 -1.78 13.64
C PHE A 258 11.24 -2.29 13.61
N LYS A 259 11.44 -3.48 14.16
CA LYS A 259 12.78 -4.04 14.36
C LYS A 259 13.32 -4.55 13.02
N PRO A 260 14.56 -4.21 12.65
CA PRO A 260 15.23 -4.93 11.58
C PRO A 260 15.48 -6.38 12.04
N CYS A 261 15.53 -7.29 11.07
CA CYS A 261 15.68 -8.73 11.17
C CYS A 261 16.86 -9.12 12.06
N GLY A 262 17.93 -8.31 12.01
CA GLY A 262 19.13 -8.46 12.82
C GLY A 262 19.94 -9.69 12.44
N LEU A 263 21.02 -9.93 13.18
CA LEU A 263 21.80 -11.17 13.03
C LEU A 263 20.92 -12.36 13.48
N PHE A 264 20.87 -13.41 12.67
CA PHE A 264 20.09 -14.64 12.91
C PHE A 264 18.55 -14.53 12.82
N GLY A 265 18.00 -13.40 12.39
CA GLY A 265 16.58 -13.27 12.01
C GLY A 265 15.54 -13.37 13.13
N LYS A 266 15.97 -13.31 14.39
CA LYS A 266 15.05 -13.42 15.55
C LYS A 266 14.06 -12.27 15.68
N GLU A 267 14.39 -11.12 15.10
CA GLU A 267 13.62 -9.89 15.21
C GLU A 267 12.75 -9.63 13.97
N LEU A 268 12.75 -10.55 13.01
CA LEU A 268 12.04 -10.39 11.74
C LEU A 268 10.56 -10.05 11.97
N HIS A 269 10.17 -8.91 11.40
CA HIS A 269 8.84 -8.29 11.44
C HIS A 269 8.35 -7.83 12.81
N LYS A 270 9.17 -7.92 13.86
CA LYS A 270 8.73 -7.52 15.20
C LYS A 270 8.46 -6.02 15.26
N VAL A 271 7.37 -5.70 15.94
CA VAL A 271 7.03 -4.34 16.35
C VAL A 271 6.95 -4.33 17.86
N GLU A 272 7.71 -3.46 18.50
CA GLU A 272 7.67 -3.25 19.96
C GLU A 272 7.65 -1.76 20.25
N GLY A 273 6.90 -1.35 21.27
CA GLY A 273 6.73 0.06 21.56
C GLY A 273 5.95 0.34 22.83
N HIS A 274 5.64 1.60 23.06
CA HIS A 274 4.84 2.02 24.20
C HIS A 274 4.06 3.30 23.91
N ILE A 275 2.99 3.50 24.67
CA ILE A 275 2.26 4.76 24.76
C ILE A 275 2.70 5.46 26.05
N GLN A 276 2.96 6.76 25.97
CA GLN A 276 3.32 7.61 27.09
C GLN A 276 2.47 8.87 27.13
N ASP A 277 2.31 9.44 28.33
CA ASP A 277 1.71 10.77 28.50
C ASP A 277 2.70 11.89 28.15
N LYS A 278 2.23 13.14 28.25
CA LYS A 278 3.04 14.35 28.06
C LYS A 278 4.26 14.45 28.99
N ASN A 279 4.24 13.77 30.13
CA ASN A 279 5.32 13.73 31.12
C ASN A 279 6.28 12.54 30.86
N LYS A 280 6.14 11.84 29.73
CA LYS A 280 6.92 10.66 29.34
C LYS A 280 6.70 9.45 30.27
N LYS A 281 5.62 9.44 31.08
CA LYS A 281 5.26 8.25 31.86
C LYS A 281 4.69 7.20 30.91
N LYS A 282 5.29 6.01 30.89
CA LYS A 282 4.77 4.86 30.12
C LYS A 282 3.43 4.42 30.71
N LEU A 283 2.42 4.34 29.85
CA LEU A 283 1.05 3.96 30.22
C LEU A 283 0.66 2.59 29.68
N PHE A 284 1.25 2.18 28.55
CA PHE A 284 0.88 0.95 27.86
C PHE A 284 2.03 0.46 27.00
N VAL A 285 2.26 -0.85 26.94
CA VAL A 285 3.27 -1.46 26.06
C VAL A 285 2.54 -2.14 24.90
N ILE A 286 3.10 -1.98 23.70
CA ILE A 286 2.60 -2.60 22.46
C ILE A 286 3.68 -3.55 21.95
N TYR A 287 3.30 -4.75 21.54
CA TYR A 287 4.21 -5.72 20.94
C TYR A 287 3.50 -6.62 19.93
N GLY A 288 4.23 -7.17 18.97
CA GLY A 288 3.70 -8.10 17.99
C GLY A 288 4.55 -8.17 16.73
N LYS A 289 3.90 -8.45 15.60
CA LYS A 289 4.52 -8.48 14.27
C LYS A 289 3.61 -7.80 13.26
N TRP A 290 4.16 -6.90 12.45
CA TRP A 290 3.37 -6.16 11.44
C TRP A 290 2.79 -7.07 10.34
N THR A 291 3.26 -8.31 10.25
CA THR A 291 2.73 -9.34 9.33
C THR A 291 1.67 -10.24 9.94
N GLU A 292 1.37 -10.13 11.24
CA GLU A 292 0.49 -11.08 11.94
C GLU A 292 -0.54 -10.35 12.84
N CYS A 293 -0.07 -9.69 13.89
CA CYS A 293 -0.93 -9.09 14.91
C CYS A 293 -0.19 -8.11 15.82
N LEU A 294 -0.96 -7.30 16.54
CA LEU A 294 -0.50 -6.45 17.63
C LEU A 294 -1.28 -6.73 18.91
N TRP A 295 -0.53 -6.81 20.00
CA TRP A 295 -1.01 -6.94 21.35
C TRP A 295 -0.58 -5.74 22.17
N GLY A 296 -1.24 -5.51 23.29
CA GLY A 296 -0.73 -4.60 24.29
C GLY A 296 -1.13 -4.96 25.70
N ILE A 297 -0.33 -4.48 26.65
CA ILE A 297 -0.40 -4.84 28.06
C ILE A 297 0.07 -3.67 28.91
N ASP A 298 -0.30 -3.65 30.20
CA ASP A 298 0.24 -2.65 31.11
C ASP A 298 1.77 -2.82 31.29
N PRO A 299 2.51 -1.72 31.54
CA PRO A 299 3.97 -1.78 31.63
C PRO A 299 4.51 -2.64 32.77
N VAL A 300 3.78 -2.78 33.88
CA VAL A 300 4.26 -3.52 35.07
C VAL A 300 4.24 -5.02 34.79
N SER A 301 3.16 -5.52 34.19
CA SER A 301 3.05 -6.91 33.76
C SER A 301 4.08 -7.26 32.68
N TYR A 302 4.30 -6.36 31.71
CA TYR A 302 5.31 -6.57 30.66
C TYR A 302 6.73 -6.73 31.22
N GLU A 303 7.14 -5.82 32.10
CA GLU A 303 8.47 -5.86 32.73
C GLU A 303 8.63 -7.10 33.63
N SER A 304 7.57 -7.52 34.31
CA SER A 304 7.58 -8.73 35.14
C SER A 304 7.79 -9.98 34.29
N PHE A 305 7.10 -10.08 33.15
CA PHE A 305 7.26 -11.17 32.19
C PHE A 305 8.67 -11.20 31.58
N LYS A 306 9.18 -10.06 31.08
CA LYS A 306 10.53 -9.98 30.50
C LYS A 306 11.63 -10.34 31.50
N LYS A 307 11.44 -10.06 32.80
CA LYS A 307 12.37 -10.50 33.85
C LYS A 307 12.34 -12.02 34.07
N GLN A 308 11.17 -12.65 34.01
CA GLN A 308 11.02 -14.10 34.14
C GLN A 308 11.63 -14.84 32.95
N GLU A 309 11.40 -14.34 31.71
CA GLU A 309 12.03 -14.90 30.51
C GLU A 309 13.57 -14.90 30.61
N ARG A 310 14.16 -13.78 31.04
CA ARG A 310 15.61 -13.67 31.21
C ARG A 310 16.19 -14.59 32.28
N ARG A 311 15.38 -14.99 33.27
CA ARG A 311 15.76 -15.93 34.34
C ARG A 311 15.65 -17.40 33.91
N GLY A 312 15.04 -17.68 32.76
CA GLY A 312 14.91 -19.05 32.23
C GLY A 312 13.84 -19.89 32.94
N ASP A 313 12.90 -19.27 33.66
CA ASP A 313 11.90 -19.97 34.48
C ASP A 313 10.82 -20.73 33.67
N HIS A 314 10.91 -20.75 32.34
CA HIS A 314 10.09 -21.59 31.47
C HIS A 314 10.90 -22.74 30.84
N LEU A 315 11.41 -23.62 31.69
CA LEU A 315 11.77 -25.00 31.34
C LEU A 315 10.92 -25.95 32.21
N ARG A 316 9.60 -26.01 31.98
CA ARG A 316 8.76 -27.19 32.29
C ARG A 316 7.30 -27.06 31.79
N LYS A 317 6.96 -27.99 30.89
CA LYS A 317 5.65 -28.43 30.34
C LYS A 317 5.00 -27.53 29.26
N ALA A 318 4.52 -28.07 28.13
CA ALA A 318 4.02 -29.42 27.87
C ALA A 318 4.69 -30.13 26.67
N LYS A 319 5.17 -31.36 26.89
CA LYS A 319 5.15 -32.39 25.85
C LYS A 319 3.67 -32.67 25.59
N LEU A 320 3.18 -32.43 24.38
CA LEU A 320 2.04 -33.16 23.87
C LEU A 320 2.50 -34.58 23.56
N ASP A 321 1.70 -35.55 23.97
CA ASP A 321 1.90 -36.98 23.76
C ASP A 321 2.02 -37.30 22.26
N ASP A 322 3.19 -37.79 21.87
CA ASP A 322 3.39 -38.47 20.58
C ASP A 322 3.14 -39.96 20.82
N SER A 323 1.90 -40.38 20.58
CA SER A 323 1.54 -41.80 20.50
C SER A 323 0.42 -42.03 19.48
N SER A 324 0.77 -42.16 18.21
CA SER A 324 0.19 -43.07 17.20
C SER A 324 0.91 -42.78 15.88
N GLY A 325 1.69 -43.69 15.31
CA GLY A 325 1.23 -44.90 14.66
C GLY A 325 1.57 -44.77 13.16
N LYS A 326 2.59 -45.48 12.70
CA LYS A 326 2.97 -45.55 11.29
C LYS A 326 1.83 -46.16 10.46
N THR A 327 1.41 -45.47 9.40
CA THR A 327 0.85 -46.04 8.17
C THR A 327 1.15 -45.10 7.00
N ASP A 328 1.83 -45.61 5.99
CA ASP A 328 1.96 -45.01 4.67
C ASP A 328 0.59 -44.87 4.00
N SER A 329 0.28 -43.69 3.47
CA SER A 329 -0.61 -43.50 2.32
C SER A 329 -0.57 -42.06 1.84
N ASP A 330 -0.54 -41.91 0.52
CA ASP A 330 -0.57 -40.68 -0.27
C ASP A 330 -1.76 -39.73 0.04
N VAL A 331 -1.65 -38.52 -0.53
CA VAL A 331 -2.66 -37.45 -0.72
C VAL A 331 -2.73 -36.38 0.38
N ALA A 332 -2.15 -35.19 0.11
CA ALA A 332 -2.85 -33.88 0.04
C ALA A 332 -1.86 -32.70 -0.01
N ASP A 333 -2.10 -31.79 -0.96
CA ASP A 333 -1.70 -30.38 -0.89
C ASP A 333 -2.31 -29.75 0.38
N ASP A 334 -1.60 -29.81 1.51
CA ASP A 334 -1.98 -29.06 2.70
C ASP A 334 -1.25 -27.71 2.72
N VAL A 335 -2.04 -26.65 2.55
CA VAL A 335 -1.64 -25.26 2.78
C VAL A 335 -1.09 -25.15 4.19
N PRO A 336 0.11 -24.59 4.42
CA PRO A 336 0.59 -24.41 5.78
C PRO A 336 -0.32 -23.43 6.52
N VAL A 337 -1.05 -23.95 7.50
CA VAL A 337 -1.82 -23.16 8.47
C VAL A 337 -0.87 -22.12 9.07
N THR A 338 -1.25 -20.84 9.00
CA THR A 338 -0.55 -19.72 9.64
C THR A 338 -0.42 -19.97 11.15
N GLN A 339 0.69 -20.58 11.57
CA GLN A 339 1.02 -20.70 12.98
C GLN A 339 1.39 -19.31 13.49
N GLU A 340 0.60 -18.76 14.42
CA GLU A 340 0.93 -17.52 15.11
C GLU A 340 2.28 -17.70 15.82
N THR A 341 3.26 -16.87 15.47
CA THR A 341 4.62 -16.98 16.01
C THR A 341 4.89 -16.00 17.14
N VAL A 342 3.93 -15.10 17.41
CA VAL A 342 3.99 -14.14 18.52
C VAL A 342 3.63 -14.84 19.82
N GLN A 343 4.57 -14.87 20.78
CA GLN A 343 4.28 -15.32 22.14
C GLN A 343 3.39 -14.30 22.85
N VAL A 344 2.15 -14.69 23.16
CA VAL A 344 1.20 -13.83 23.87
C VAL A 344 1.52 -13.82 25.37
N ILE A 345 1.81 -12.64 25.90
CA ILE A 345 2.04 -12.43 27.33
C ILE A 345 0.67 -12.50 28.04
N PRO A 346 0.51 -13.32 29.09
CA PRO A 346 -0.74 -13.40 29.84
C PRO A 346 -1.23 -12.02 30.32
N GLY A 347 -2.52 -11.75 30.15
CA GLY A 347 -3.13 -10.44 30.46
C GLY A 347 -3.07 -9.42 29.32
N SER A 348 -2.50 -9.78 28.17
CA SER A 348 -2.48 -8.91 27.00
C SER A 348 -3.84 -8.78 26.31
N LYS A 349 -4.10 -7.58 25.80
CA LYS A 349 -5.25 -7.22 24.97
C LYS A 349 -4.87 -7.25 23.50
N LEU A 350 -5.65 -7.93 22.66
CA LEU A 350 -5.49 -7.90 21.21
C LEU A 350 -5.88 -6.50 20.69
N LEU A 351 -4.99 -5.86 19.93
CA LEU A 351 -5.25 -4.55 19.33
C LEU A 351 -5.64 -4.66 17.86
N TRP A 352 -4.96 -5.53 17.12
CA TRP A 352 -5.19 -5.78 15.69
C TRP A 352 -4.64 -7.15 15.29
N ARG A 353 -5.26 -7.74 14.26
CA ARG A 353 -4.81 -8.97 13.59
C ARG A 353 -5.00 -8.78 12.10
N ILE A 354 -4.04 -9.26 11.31
CA ILE A 354 -4.09 -9.22 9.85
C ILE A 354 -5.23 -10.10 9.34
N ASN A 355 -5.88 -9.67 8.25
CA ASN A 355 -6.82 -10.52 7.53
C ASN A 355 -6.06 -11.65 6.82
N THR A 356 -6.63 -12.86 6.85
CA THR A 356 -6.09 -13.98 6.06
C THR A 356 -6.20 -13.66 4.58
N ARG A 357 -5.11 -13.87 3.84
CA ARG A 357 -5.12 -13.74 2.38
C ARG A 357 -6.04 -14.77 1.74
N PRO A 358 -6.69 -14.44 0.62
CA PRO A 358 -7.50 -15.41 -0.11
C PRO A 358 -6.61 -16.58 -0.60
N PRO A 359 -7.12 -17.83 -0.68
CA PRO A 359 -6.30 -19.00 -1.03
C PRO A 359 -5.54 -18.89 -2.36
N ASN A 360 -6.13 -18.18 -3.33
CA ASN A 360 -5.55 -17.91 -4.65
C ASN A 360 -4.63 -16.66 -4.68
N SER A 361 -4.34 -16.02 -3.54
CA SER A 361 -3.51 -14.81 -3.42
C SER A 361 -2.15 -14.95 -4.11
N ALA A 362 -1.49 -16.11 -4.00
CA ALA A 362 -0.19 -16.36 -4.63
C ALA A 362 -0.24 -16.31 -6.17
N GLN A 363 -1.40 -16.61 -6.77
CA GLN A 363 -1.64 -16.50 -8.21
C GLN A 363 -2.00 -15.06 -8.61
N MET A 364 -2.21 -14.16 -7.65
CA MET A 364 -2.68 -12.79 -7.85
C MET A 364 -1.78 -11.79 -7.14
N TYR A 365 -0.46 -11.89 -7.37
CA TYR A 365 0.53 -10.93 -6.85
C TYR A 365 0.56 -10.79 -5.32
N ASN A 366 0.09 -11.82 -4.59
CA ASN A 366 -0.06 -11.83 -3.14
C ASN A 366 -1.04 -10.77 -2.59
N PHE A 367 -2.07 -10.42 -3.35
CA PHE A 367 -3.07 -9.41 -2.99
C PHE A 367 -3.98 -9.87 -1.84
N THR A 368 -4.34 -8.94 -0.94
CA THR A 368 -5.43 -9.17 0.02
C THR A 368 -6.78 -9.10 -0.69
N SER A 369 -7.86 -9.55 -0.05
CA SER A 369 -9.21 -9.39 -0.61
C SER A 369 -9.57 -7.91 -0.84
N PHE A 370 -9.07 -7.01 0.01
CA PHE A 370 -9.22 -5.57 -0.19
C PHE A 370 -8.44 -5.11 -1.43
N THR A 371 -7.18 -5.52 -1.57
CA THR A 371 -6.35 -5.16 -2.72
C THR A 371 -6.94 -5.63 -4.05
N VAL A 372 -7.50 -6.86 -4.08
CA VAL A 372 -8.11 -7.42 -5.30
C VAL A 372 -9.22 -6.52 -5.84
N SER A 373 -10.02 -5.87 -5.00
CA SER A 373 -11.14 -5.02 -5.48
C SER A 373 -10.73 -3.61 -5.92
N LEU A 374 -9.51 -3.14 -5.64
CA LEU A 374 -9.13 -1.74 -5.86
C LEU A 374 -9.24 -1.28 -7.32
N ASN A 375 -8.87 -2.16 -8.25
CA ASN A 375 -8.84 -1.87 -9.69
C ASN A 375 -10.01 -2.50 -10.46
N GLU A 376 -11.04 -2.95 -9.73
CA GLU A 376 -12.31 -3.37 -10.31
C GLU A 376 -12.97 -2.19 -11.03
N LEU A 377 -13.36 -2.40 -12.29
CA LEU A 377 -14.08 -1.44 -13.11
C LEU A 377 -15.41 -2.06 -13.52
N GLU A 378 -16.45 -1.76 -12.76
CA GLU A 378 -17.80 -2.24 -13.03
C GLU A 378 -18.44 -1.49 -14.21
N THR A 379 -19.37 -2.15 -14.90
CA THR A 379 -20.07 -1.57 -16.04
C THR A 379 -20.76 -0.26 -15.67
N GLY A 380 -20.39 0.82 -16.34
CA GLY A 380 -20.99 2.14 -16.12
C GLY A 380 -20.23 3.04 -15.15
N MET A 381 -19.21 2.52 -14.44
CA MET A 381 -18.29 3.36 -13.66
C MET A 381 -17.56 4.36 -14.55
N GLU A 382 -17.29 4.04 -15.82
CA GLU A 382 -16.61 4.97 -16.75
C GLU A 382 -17.40 6.27 -16.97
N LYS A 383 -18.71 6.28 -16.66
CA LYS A 383 -19.56 7.48 -16.78
C LYS A 383 -19.46 8.41 -15.57
N THR A 384 -18.96 7.92 -14.44
CA THR A 384 -18.90 8.64 -13.16
C THR A 384 -17.48 8.93 -12.70
N LEU A 385 -16.49 8.18 -13.19
CA LEU A 385 -15.09 8.42 -12.92
C LEU A 385 -14.58 9.63 -13.72
N PRO A 386 -13.64 10.42 -13.18
CA PRO A 386 -12.89 11.35 -14.02
C PRO A 386 -12.05 10.57 -15.05
N PRO A 387 -11.72 11.17 -16.21
CA PRO A 387 -10.87 10.52 -17.22
C PRO A 387 -9.45 10.23 -16.69
N THR A 388 -9.08 10.81 -15.55
CA THR A 388 -7.79 10.62 -14.86
C THR A 388 -7.80 9.48 -13.84
N ASP A 389 -8.91 8.77 -13.61
CA ASP A 389 -8.94 7.66 -12.65
C ASP A 389 -8.12 6.46 -13.14
N CYS A 390 -7.20 5.95 -12.29
CA CYS A 390 -6.27 4.91 -12.71
C CYS A 390 -6.91 3.55 -13.06
N ARG A 391 -8.20 3.33 -12.80
CA ARG A 391 -8.92 2.16 -13.34
C ARG A 391 -9.05 2.20 -14.86
N LEU A 392 -9.02 3.39 -15.45
CA LEU A 392 -9.09 3.63 -16.90
C LEU A 392 -7.70 3.55 -17.56
N ARG A 393 -6.63 3.43 -16.77
CA ARG A 393 -5.25 3.45 -17.27
C ARG A 393 -4.93 2.16 -18.05
N PRO A 394 -4.61 2.25 -19.36
CA PRO A 394 -4.62 1.09 -20.25
C PRO A 394 -3.46 0.11 -20.05
N ASP A 395 -2.28 0.55 -19.61
CA ASP A 395 -1.14 -0.33 -19.31
C ASP A 395 -1.41 -1.22 -18.09
N ILE A 396 -1.99 -0.65 -17.02
CA ILE A 396 -2.43 -1.39 -15.83
C ILE A 396 -3.50 -2.40 -16.21
N ARG A 397 -4.50 -2.00 -17.00
CA ARG A 397 -5.59 -2.89 -17.44
C ARG A 397 -5.08 -4.02 -18.32
N GLY A 398 -4.17 -3.73 -19.25
CA GLY A 398 -3.52 -4.75 -20.08
C GLY A 398 -2.81 -5.79 -19.23
N MET A 399 -2.04 -5.36 -18.23
CA MET A 399 -1.32 -6.25 -17.32
C MET A 399 -2.27 -7.11 -16.47
N GLU A 400 -3.31 -6.49 -15.91
CA GLU A 400 -4.30 -7.18 -15.07
C GLU A 400 -5.06 -8.27 -15.84
N ASN A 401 -5.33 -8.03 -17.12
CA ASN A 401 -6.00 -8.96 -18.02
C ASN A 401 -5.06 -10.01 -18.64
N GLY A 402 -3.79 -10.02 -18.27
CA GLY A 402 -2.84 -10.99 -18.78
C GLY A 402 -2.31 -10.69 -20.19
N ASN A 403 -2.45 -9.46 -20.69
CA ASN A 403 -1.92 -9.03 -21.98
C ASN A 403 -0.67 -8.16 -21.81
N MET A 404 0.50 -8.80 -21.70
CA MET A 404 1.79 -8.12 -21.45
C MET A 404 2.28 -7.28 -22.62
N ASP A 405 1.95 -7.68 -23.84
CA ASP A 405 2.36 -6.94 -25.04
C ASP A 405 1.63 -5.60 -25.10
N LEU A 406 0.30 -5.62 -24.93
CA LEU A 406 -0.51 -4.41 -24.81
C LEU A 406 -0.04 -3.54 -23.66
N ALA A 407 0.18 -4.16 -22.49
CA ALA A 407 0.57 -3.44 -21.30
C ALA A 407 1.94 -2.74 -21.47
N SER A 408 2.90 -3.38 -22.14
CA SER A 408 4.20 -2.80 -22.43
C SER A 408 4.12 -1.65 -23.44
N GLN A 409 3.36 -1.84 -24.53
CA GLN A 409 3.16 -0.81 -25.57
C GLN A 409 2.47 0.44 -25.01
N GLU A 410 1.39 0.24 -24.24
CA GLU A 410 0.65 1.34 -23.64
C GLU A 410 1.48 2.06 -22.58
N LYS A 411 2.30 1.33 -21.81
CA LYS A 411 3.20 1.96 -20.84
C LYS A 411 4.20 2.90 -21.51
N GLU A 412 4.82 2.46 -22.59
CA GLU A 412 5.75 3.29 -23.38
C GLU A 412 5.05 4.52 -23.96
N ARG A 413 3.86 4.33 -24.55
CA ARG A 413 3.03 5.42 -25.10
C ARG A 413 2.68 6.48 -24.05
N LEU A 414 2.23 6.04 -22.87
CA LEU A 414 1.87 6.92 -21.76
C LEU A 414 3.09 7.68 -21.21
N GLU A 415 4.22 7.00 -21.03
CA GLU A 415 5.47 7.61 -20.56
C GLU A 415 6.03 8.62 -21.58
N GLU A 416 5.91 8.38 -22.89
CA GLU A 416 6.28 9.35 -23.93
C GLU A 416 5.31 10.54 -23.95
N LYS A 417 3.98 10.32 -23.94
CA LYS A 417 2.97 11.39 -23.89
C LYS A 417 3.23 12.34 -22.72
N GLN A 418 3.52 11.81 -21.54
CA GLN A 418 3.86 12.61 -20.37
C GLN A 418 5.18 13.39 -20.53
N ARG A 419 6.20 12.79 -21.15
CA ARG A 419 7.49 13.45 -21.44
C ARG A 419 7.34 14.57 -22.46
N GLU A 420 6.52 14.39 -23.49
CA GLU A 420 6.16 15.44 -24.46
C GLU A 420 5.41 16.59 -23.79
N ALA A 421 4.33 16.30 -23.06
CA ALA A 421 3.57 17.33 -22.36
C ALA A 421 4.42 18.12 -21.35
N ARG A 422 5.40 17.48 -20.70
CA ARG A 422 6.37 18.17 -19.84
C ARG A 422 7.28 19.10 -20.64
N ARG A 423 7.79 18.67 -21.80
CA ARG A 423 8.64 19.49 -22.69
C ARG A 423 7.88 20.69 -23.22
N GLU A 424 6.60 20.52 -23.56
CA GLU A 424 5.72 21.61 -24.00
C GLU A 424 5.51 22.65 -22.90
N ARG A 425 5.10 22.22 -21.70
CA ARG A 425 4.96 23.13 -20.54
C ARG A 425 6.26 23.90 -20.24
N ALA A 426 7.41 23.24 -20.36
CA ALA A 426 8.70 23.91 -20.15
C ALA A 426 9.01 24.96 -21.24
N ARG A 427 8.63 24.71 -22.51
CA ARG A 427 8.77 25.70 -23.59
C ARG A 427 7.86 26.91 -23.42
N GLU A 428 6.68 26.70 -22.85
CA GLU A 428 5.68 27.74 -22.60
C GLU A 428 5.90 28.46 -21.26
N GLU A 429 6.92 28.07 -20.48
CA GLU A 429 7.14 28.55 -19.10
C GLU A 429 5.89 28.37 -18.21
N ALA A 430 5.07 27.35 -18.51
CA ALA A 430 3.84 27.04 -17.81
C ALA A 430 4.11 26.12 -16.62
N GLU A 431 3.53 26.46 -15.46
CA GLU A 431 3.55 25.60 -14.28
C GLU A 431 2.38 24.61 -14.29
N TRP A 432 2.62 23.40 -13.79
CA TRP A 432 1.55 22.43 -13.56
C TRP A 432 0.69 22.87 -12.37
N GLN A 433 -0.62 22.93 -12.57
CA GLN A 433 -1.59 23.17 -11.51
C GLN A 433 -2.30 21.86 -11.18
N THR A 434 -2.17 21.43 -9.93
CA THR A 434 -2.92 20.30 -9.37
C THR A 434 -4.37 20.68 -9.20
N ARG A 435 -5.28 19.71 -9.33
CA ARG A 435 -6.72 20.01 -9.38
C ARG A 435 -7.41 19.86 -8.03
N TRP A 436 -7.07 18.80 -7.30
CA TRP A 436 -7.81 18.39 -6.10
C TRP A 436 -7.01 18.61 -4.82
N PHE A 437 -5.73 18.96 -4.95
CA PHE A 437 -4.86 19.28 -3.84
C PHE A 437 -4.09 20.57 -4.13
N TYR A 438 -3.67 21.27 -3.08
CA TYR A 438 -2.82 22.44 -3.19
C TYR A 438 -1.65 22.36 -2.18
N PRO A 439 -0.49 22.94 -2.50
CA PRO A 439 0.63 22.99 -1.57
C PRO A 439 0.28 23.90 -0.38
N GLY A 440 0.48 23.40 0.83
CA GLY A 440 0.23 24.14 2.06
C GLY A 440 1.11 23.66 3.20
N ASN A 441 0.76 24.03 4.42
CA ASN A 441 1.44 23.53 5.62
C ASN A 441 0.47 22.67 6.41
N ASN A 442 0.96 21.54 6.92
CA ASN A 442 0.20 20.73 7.85
C ASN A 442 -0.15 21.56 9.10
N PRO A 443 -1.43 21.65 9.50
CA PRO A 443 -1.86 22.56 10.56
C PRO A 443 -1.36 22.18 11.96
N TYR A 444 -0.85 20.95 12.14
CA TYR A 444 -0.39 20.45 13.44
C TYR A 444 1.12 20.42 13.58
N THR A 445 1.86 20.16 12.49
CA THR A 445 3.32 20.09 12.50
C THR A 445 4.00 21.31 11.89
N GLY A 446 3.27 22.11 11.09
CA GLY A 446 3.82 23.25 10.34
C GLY A 446 4.73 22.85 9.17
N THR A 447 4.87 21.56 8.88
CA THR A 447 5.69 21.06 7.77
C THR A 447 4.95 21.22 6.43
N PRO A 448 5.67 21.39 5.30
CA PRO A 448 5.04 21.39 3.98
C PRO A 448 4.22 20.11 3.73
N ASP A 449 3.05 20.27 3.12
CA ASP A 449 2.11 19.19 2.84
C ASP A 449 1.25 19.52 1.59
N TRP A 450 0.42 18.57 1.18
CA TRP A 450 -0.58 18.76 0.14
C TRP A 450 -1.98 18.61 0.72
N LEU A 451 -2.73 19.70 0.72
CA LEU A 451 -4.05 19.77 1.35
C LEU A 451 -5.14 19.58 0.31
N TYR A 452 -6.17 18.81 0.66
CA TYR A 452 -7.32 18.60 -0.20
C TYR A 452 -8.09 19.92 -0.42
N ALA A 453 -8.36 20.24 -1.68
CA ALA A 453 -9.02 21.48 -2.08
C ALA A 453 -10.55 21.43 -1.90
N GLY A 454 -11.14 20.23 -1.84
CA GLY A 454 -12.58 20.03 -1.94
C GLY A 454 -13.03 19.62 -3.33
N ASP A 455 -14.34 19.67 -3.55
CA ASP A 455 -15.03 19.65 -4.85
C ASP A 455 -14.91 18.39 -5.72
N TYR A 456 -13.95 17.48 -5.48
CA TYR A 456 -13.81 16.25 -6.27
C TYR A 456 -15.10 15.43 -6.32
N PHE A 457 -15.76 15.28 -5.16
CA PHE A 457 -17.01 14.52 -5.04
C PHE A 457 -18.24 15.26 -5.57
N GLU A 458 -18.12 16.50 -6.04
CA GLU A 458 -19.19 17.21 -6.76
C GLU A 458 -19.31 16.78 -8.23
N ARG A 459 -18.36 15.95 -8.71
CA ARG A 459 -18.40 15.28 -10.03
C ARG A 459 -18.29 16.21 -11.24
N ASN A 460 -17.75 17.41 -11.07
CA ASN A 460 -17.45 18.29 -12.19
C ASN A 460 -16.06 18.00 -12.78
N PHE A 461 -16.00 17.19 -13.84
CA PHE A 461 -14.75 16.75 -14.45
C PHE A 461 -14.42 17.39 -15.81
N SER A 462 -15.11 18.46 -16.21
CA SER A 462 -14.94 19.12 -17.52
C SER A 462 -13.50 19.47 -17.87
N ASP A 463 -12.72 19.94 -16.89
CA ASP A 463 -11.37 20.46 -17.07
C ASP A 463 -10.29 19.49 -16.60
N CYS A 464 -10.57 18.18 -16.62
CA CYS A 464 -9.55 17.18 -16.28
C CYS A 464 -8.49 17.09 -17.39
N PRO A 465 -7.22 16.90 -17.03
CA PRO A 465 -6.16 16.72 -18.01
C PRO A 465 -6.32 15.39 -18.77
N ASP A 466 -5.97 15.40 -20.05
CA ASP A 466 -5.90 14.19 -20.86
C ASP A 466 -4.52 13.51 -20.72
N ILE A 467 -4.45 12.50 -19.86
CA ILE A 467 -3.21 11.84 -19.48
C ILE A 467 -3.08 10.41 -20.02
N TYR A 468 -4.13 9.82 -20.59
CA TYR A 468 -4.12 8.45 -21.11
C TYR A 468 -3.96 8.32 -22.61
#